data_AF-A0A1S3D9N5-F1
#
_entry.id   AF-A0A1S3D9N5-F1
#
_cell.length_a   1.000
_cell.length_b   1.000
_cell.length_c   1.000
_cell.angle_alpha   90.00
_cell.angle_beta   90.00
_cell.angle_gamma   90.00
#
_symmetry.space_group_name_H-M   'P 1'
#
loop_
_entity.id
_entity.type
_entity.pdbx_description
1 polymer ?
#
loop_
_entity_poly.entity_id
_entity_poly.type
_entity_poly.pdbx_seq_one_letter_code
_entity_poly.pdbx_strand_id
1 'polypeptide(L)'
;MINLGSTFPNFEADTTVGKIKFHDWLGESWGILFSHPSDFTPVCTTELARVLQLIKEFEQRTCKVIALSCDSVESHHDWIKVK
;
A
#
# COMPACT_ATOMS: atom_id res chain seq x y z
N MET A 1 13.82 -5.23 11.31
CA MET A 1 14.33 -5.85 10.07
C MET A 1 13.66 -7.20 9.92
N ILE A 2 13.17 -7.52 8.72
CA ILE A 2 12.47 -8.78 8.43
C ILE A 2 13.40 -9.64 7.57
N ASN A 3 13.49 -10.92 7.89
CA ASN A 3 14.24 -11.90 7.10
C ASN A 3 13.27 -12.75 6.28
N LEU A 4 13.77 -13.39 5.21
CA LEU A 4 12.97 -14.32 4.42
C LEU A 4 12.41 -15.45 5.29
N GLY A 5 11.15 -15.81 5.05
CA GLY A 5 10.42 -16.83 5.83
C GLY A 5 9.94 -16.37 7.20
N SER A 6 10.28 -15.15 7.65
CA SER A 6 9.74 -14.60 8.89
C SER A 6 8.27 -14.22 8.72
N THR A 7 7.45 -14.47 9.74
CA THR A 7 6.09 -13.93 9.79
C THR A 7 6.14 -12.40 9.81
N PHE A 8 5.44 -11.77 8.87
CA PHE A 8 5.37 -10.31 8.81
C PHE A 8 4.64 -9.76 10.04
N PRO A 9 5.02 -8.59 10.60
CA PRO A 9 4.34 -7.99 11.73
C PRO A 9 2.84 -7.80 11.52
N ASN A 10 2.04 -8.15 12.53
CA ASN A 10 0.59 -7.90 12.52
C ASN A 10 0.29 -6.54 13.17
N PHE A 11 0.62 -5.46 12.48
CA PHE A 11 0.44 -4.11 12.99
C PHE A 11 -0.99 -3.60 12.80
N GLU A 12 -1.34 -2.56 13.55
CA GLU A 12 -2.50 -1.72 13.29
C GLU A 12 -2.04 -0.38 12.73
N ALA A 13 -2.72 0.13 11.70
CA ALA A 13 -2.41 1.43 11.10
C ALA A 13 -3.66 2.10 10.54
N ASP A 14 -3.68 3.43 10.58
CA ASP A 14 -4.66 4.23 9.85
C ASP A 14 -4.27 4.30 8.36
N THR A 15 -5.26 4.15 7.48
CA THR A 15 -5.06 4.14 6.03
C THR A 15 -6.14 4.98 5.35
N THR A 16 -6.01 5.19 4.04
CA THR A 16 -7.03 5.88 3.22
C THR A 16 -8.37 5.14 3.13
N VAL A 17 -8.46 3.89 3.59
CA VAL A 17 -9.71 3.10 3.67
C VAL A 17 -10.15 2.82 5.10
N GLY A 18 -9.57 3.53 6.08
CA GLY A 18 -9.82 3.35 7.50
C GLY A 18 -8.72 2.59 8.22
N LYS A 19 -8.92 2.32 9.52
CA LYS A 19 -7.96 1.61 10.34
C LYS A 19 -7.95 0.11 9.99
N ILE A 20 -6.76 -0.45 9.78
CA ILE A 20 -6.59 -1.87 9.48
C ILE A 20 -5.78 -2.57 10.56
N LYS A 21 -5.99 -3.88 10.68
CA LYS A 21 -5.04 -4.82 11.27
C LYS A 21 -4.46 -5.66 10.13
N PHE A 22 -3.14 -5.68 9.99
CA PHE A 22 -2.51 -6.09 8.72
C PHE A 22 -2.85 -7.52 8.28
N HIS A 23 -2.83 -8.50 9.20
CA HIS A 23 -3.16 -9.89 8.86
C HIS A 23 -4.64 -10.07 8.54
N ASP A 24 -5.52 -9.36 9.24
CA ASP A 24 -6.97 -9.42 9.00
C ASP A 24 -7.31 -8.81 7.62
N TRP A 25 -6.67 -7.69 7.28
CA TRP A 25 -6.77 -7.07 5.96
C TRP A 25 -6.22 -7.98 4.85
N LEU A 26 -5.08 -8.65 5.09
CA LEU A 26 -4.46 -9.54 4.13
C LEU A 26 -5.34 -10.78 3.86
N GLY A 27 -5.86 -11.40 4.92
CA GLY A 27 -6.64 -12.64 4.84
C GLY A 27 -5.80 -13.79 4.25
N GLU A 28 -6.41 -14.57 3.37
CA GLU A 28 -5.74 -15.70 2.68
C GLU A 28 -5.03 -15.30 1.37
N SER A 29 -4.96 -14.00 1.07
CA SER A 29 -4.35 -13.48 -0.17
C SER A 29 -2.84 -13.32 -0.04
N TRP A 30 -2.14 -13.34 -1.18
CA TRP A 30 -0.79 -12.78 -1.25
C TRP A 30 -0.83 -11.27 -1.04
N GLY A 31 0.28 -10.69 -0.59
CA GLY A 31 0.39 -9.26 -0.29
C GLY A 31 1.69 -8.66 -0.77
N ILE A 32 1.61 -7.49 -1.41
CA ILE A 32 2.75 -6.62 -1.69
C ILE A 32 2.56 -5.34 -0.87
N LEU A 33 3.45 -5.14 0.10
CA LEU A 33 3.63 -3.87 0.79
C LEU A 33 4.84 -3.17 0.16
N PHE A 34 4.64 -1.97 -0.37
CA PHE A 34 5.71 -1.16 -0.96
C PHE A 34 5.69 0.24 -0.36
N SER A 35 6.88 0.79 -0.12
CA SER A 35 7.01 2.11 0.47
C SER A 35 7.45 3.14 -0.56
N HIS A 36 6.96 4.37 -0.45
CA HIS A 36 7.47 5.54 -1.16
C HIS A 36 7.97 6.59 -0.15
N PRO A 37 8.96 7.44 -0.48
CA PRO A 37 9.56 8.36 0.49
C PRO A 37 8.62 9.46 0.99
N SER A 38 7.80 10.03 0.09
CA SER A 38 6.93 11.17 0.39
C SER A 38 5.88 11.35 -0.71
N ASP A 39 4.68 11.76 -0.32
CA ASP A 39 3.62 12.21 -1.22
C ASP A 39 4.07 13.43 -2.06
N PHE A 40 3.39 13.69 -3.17
CA PHE A 40 3.66 14.82 -4.08
C PHE A 40 5.06 14.85 -4.73
N THR A 41 5.75 13.71 -4.78
CA THR A 41 7.04 13.58 -5.48
C THR A 41 6.86 12.96 -6.88
N PRO A 42 7.60 13.45 -7.91
CA PRO A 42 7.27 13.15 -9.31
C PRO A 42 7.42 11.68 -9.67
N VAL A 43 8.44 10.99 -9.14
CA VAL A 43 8.66 9.55 -9.40
C VAL A 43 7.58 8.71 -8.73
N CYS A 44 7.27 8.97 -7.46
CA CYS A 44 6.28 8.19 -6.71
C CYS A 44 4.88 8.30 -7.34
N THR A 45 4.52 9.46 -7.89
CA THR A 45 3.27 9.62 -8.65
C THR A 45 3.23 8.67 -9.85
N THR A 46 4.32 8.54 -10.59
CA THR A 46 4.38 7.62 -11.75
C THR A 46 4.33 6.15 -11.34
N GLU A 47 4.96 5.79 -10.21
CA GLU A 47 4.98 4.41 -9.70
C GLU A 47 3.59 3.98 -9.21
N LEU A 48 2.91 4.82 -8.40
CA LEU A 48 1.56 4.52 -7.93
C LEU A 48 0.55 4.50 -9.08
N ALA A 49 0.67 5.42 -10.04
CA ALA A 49 -0.17 5.40 -11.24
C ALA A 49 0.01 4.08 -12.03
N ARG A 50 1.24 3.57 -12.12
CA ARG A 50 1.51 2.29 -12.78
C ARG A 50 0.94 1.11 -12.00
N VAL A 51 1.05 1.10 -10.67
CA VAL A 51 0.44 0.08 -9.82
C VAL A 51 -1.08 0.08 -10.00
N LEU A 52 -1.72 1.25 -10.06
CA LEU A 52 -3.16 1.36 -10.30
C LEU A 52 -3.57 0.78 -11.66
N GLN A 53 -2.80 1.04 -12.72
CA GLN A 53 -3.04 0.43 -14.03
C GLN A 53 -2.93 -1.10 -14.02
N LEU A 54 -2.13 -1.65 -13.11
CA LEU A 54 -1.88 -3.09 -12.95
C LEU A 54 -2.75 -3.74 -11.87
N ILE A 55 -3.64 -3.00 -11.18
CA ILE A 55 -4.36 -3.53 -10.02
C ILE A 55 -5.16 -4.80 -10.36
N LYS A 56 -5.79 -4.83 -11.53
CA LYS A 56 -6.54 -6.00 -12.01
C LYS A 56 -5.66 -7.23 -12.22
N GLU A 57 -4.41 -7.04 -12.62
CA GLU A 57 -3.45 -8.13 -12.78
C GLU A 57 -3.08 -8.74 -11.42
N PHE A 58 -2.92 -7.90 -10.39
CA PHE A 58 -2.66 -8.39 -9.03
C PHE A 58 -3.88 -9.11 -8.45
N GLU A 59 -5.08 -8.54 -8.62
CA GLU A 59 -6.35 -9.14 -8.18
C GLU A 59 -6.58 -10.52 -8.80
N GLN A 60 -6.34 -10.68 -10.10
CA GLN A 60 -6.44 -11.97 -10.80
C GLN A 60 -5.51 -13.06 -10.23
N ARG A 61 -4.43 -12.65 -9.56
CA ARG A 61 -3.44 -13.54 -8.92
C ARG A 61 -3.67 -13.68 -7.42
N THR A 62 -4.83 -13.25 -6.92
CA THR A 62 -5.17 -13.25 -5.49
C THR A 62 -4.12 -12.52 -4.66
N CYS A 63 -3.64 -11.38 -5.20
CA CYS A 63 -2.63 -10.55 -4.58
C CYS A 63 -3.19 -9.16 -4.25
N LYS A 64 -3.07 -8.76 -2.99
CA LYS A 64 -3.42 -7.42 -2.50
C LYS A 64 -2.19 -6.53 -2.50
N VAL A 65 -2.39 -5.25 -2.79
CA VAL A 65 -1.31 -4.28 -2.89
C VAL A 65 -1.60 -3.11 -1.95
N ILE A 66 -0.60 -2.68 -1.17
CA ILE A 66 -0.71 -1.57 -0.23
C ILE A 66 0.56 -0.71 -0.27
N ALA A 67 0.37 0.61 -0.41
CA ALA A 67 1.43 1.62 -0.37
C ALA A 67 1.64 2.13 1.06
N LEU A 68 2.86 2.59 1.37
CA LEU A 68 3.22 3.19 2.65
C LEU A 68 4.18 4.38 2.46
N SER A 69 3.87 5.52 3.07
CA SER A 69 4.88 6.52 3.42
C SER A 69 4.68 6.97 4.87
N CYS A 70 5.53 7.89 5.34
CA CYS A 70 5.42 8.48 6.67
C CYS A 70 4.51 9.73 6.70
N ASP A 71 3.85 10.06 5.58
CA ASP A 71 2.91 11.19 5.50
C ASP A 71 1.60 10.87 6.22
N SER A 72 0.77 11.89 6.45
CA SER A 72 -0.54 11.70 7.08
C SER A 72 -1.56 11.07 6.12
N VAL A 73 -2.57 10.40 6.67
CA VAL A 73 -3.70 9.89 5.87
C VAL A 73 -4.42 11.01 5.11
N GLU A 74 -4.48 12.21 5.67
CA GLU A 74 -5.00 13.41 5.00
C GLU A 74 -4.16 13.79 3.78
N SER A 75 -2.84 13.79 3.90
CA SER A 75 -1.91 14.00 2.77
C SER A 75 -2.16 12.99 1.65
N HIS A 76 -2.31 11.70 1.98
CA HIS A 76 -2.61 10.68 0.99
C HIS A 76 -3.93 10.95 0.26
N HIS A 77 -4.97 11.33 0.99
CA HIS A 77 -6.27 11.66 0.39
C HIS A 77 -6.17 12.84 -0.56
N ASP A 78 -5.39 13.85 -0.24
CA ASP A 78 -5.20 15.01 -1.10
C ASP A 78 -4.31 14.69 -2.29
N TRP A 79 -3.27 13.89 -2.11
CA TRP A 79 -2.38 13.47 -3.18
C TRP A 79 -3.08 12.62 -4.23
N ILE A 80 -3.94 11.68 -3.83
CA ILE A 80 -4.72 10.83 -4.75
C ILE A 80 -5.69 11.66 -5.61
N LYS A 81 -6.11 12.86 -5.16
CA LYS A 81 -6.96 13.77 -5.95
C LYS A 81 -6.16 14.54 -7.01
N VAL A 82 -4.84 14.63 -6.89
CA VAL A 82 -3.98 15.31 -7.86
C VAL A 82 -3.99 14.48 -9.15
N LYS A 83 -4.78 14.95 -10.11
CA LYS A 83 -4.86 14.41 -11.48
C LYS A 83 -3.60 14.70 -12.27
#